data_AF-A0A978TL12-F1
#
_entry.id   AF-A0A978TL12-F1
#
_cell.length_a   1.000
_cell.length_b   1.000
_cell.length_c   1.000
_cell.angle_alpha   90.00
_cell.angle_beta   90.00
_cell.angle_gamma   90.00
#
_symmetry.space_group_name_H-M   'P 1'
#
loop_
_entity.id
_entity.type
_entity.pdbx_description
1 polymer ?
#
loop_
_entity_poly.entity_id
_entity_poly.type
_entity_poly.pdbx_seq_one_letter_code
_entity_poly.pdbx_strand_id
1 'polypeptide(L)'
;MTKLSPTTLRRLQKLPQIPCVWEGDRRSVALDPELLDPDMGHGDEGECILWVDGSEGVVRAMDMAAASRGLDAVVRTLLRAMEHPHNPAQPARPQKIVVRDREVLFFLRGVLQDLDITLEYVPELPLIDEIFRGLQERFHGRRPPQLPPQFEEILQQKAFQLWQDAPWRLLSDHQILSIELNRWGIGSFYVSVLGMLGLDYGILMYRSLESLQQFRASVLANSSIEHLEDAFLSQDCLFVTYESLEEIEEEDEADFDLMQLSWSEIEPTFGNLHPFEGLRPFLYEEEAMAVGVALEALHRFFRSHRSKLYDDAFPPLTGKYKISLPPEIPAETPSISVAVSTLPDLAEDLLQMAENAEAEDEEDEESMTPLLREDLVPPDAFLSFQVLPWELVNSLRHSVEYYQPAQITATGRGLPTIVIQTTRPKVKTAIAKLQAAGGLKAIGFNPGENPFSEEYYDLGIFQTQDNELQLFGEFPQDDPVHRKNRKTWDSLTRELKGHCGLIFAMGATGATRGNPQPKDMLALFEARSISPEELGLGPLQMLPMLSLGH
;
A
#
# COMPACT_ATOMS: atom_id res chain seq x y z
N MET A 1 42.83 2.37 1.23
CA MET A 1 42.26 3.14 2.35
C MET A 1 41.16 4.02 1.77
N THR A 2 39.91 3.75 2.13
CA THR A 2 38.74 4.50 1.68
C THR A 2 38.76 5.86 2.36
N LYS A 3 38.67 6.94 1.58
CA LYS A 3 38.63 8.33 2.08
C LYS A 3 37.28 8.93 1.73
N LEU A 4 36.81 9.87 2.56
CA LEU A 4 35.64 10.67 2.21
C LEU A 4 35.89 11.43 0.91
N SER A 5 34.83 11.56 0.10
CA SER A 5 34.91 12.37 -1.11
C SER A 5 35.25 13.82 -0.76
N PRO A 6 35.98 14.56 -1.62
CA PRO A 6 36.29 15.97 -1.36
C PRO A 6 35.04 16.85 -1.15
N THR A 7 33.92 16.49 -1.78
CA THR A 7 32.63 17.15 -1.63
C THR A 7 32.01 16.89 -0.26
N THR A 8 32.02 15.64 0.21
CA THR A 8 31.54 15.27 1.56
C THR A 8 32.38 15.96 2.64
N LEU A 9 33.70 15.97 2.50
CA LEU A 9 34.61 16.61 3.45
C LEU A 9 34.32 18.12 3.59
N ARG A 10 34.15 18.84 2.47
CA ARG A 10 33.81 20.26 2.48
C ARG A 10 32.46 20.54 3.13
N ARG A 11 31.48 19.66 2.94
CA ARG A 11 30.14 19.81 3.55
C ARG A 11 30.21 19.65 5.06
N LEU A 12 30.87 18.59 5.53
CA LEU A 12 31.07 18.34 6.96
C LEU A 12 31.88 19.45 7.62
N GLN A 13 32.93 19.98 6.98
CA GLN A 13 33.72 21.09 7.50
C GLN A 13 32.92 22.39 7.72
N LYS A 14 31.75 22.57 7.05
CA LYS A 14 30.85 23.71 7.28
C LYS A 14 30.03 23.56 8.56
N LEU A 15 29.87 22.35 9.08
CA LEU A 15 29.15 22.11 10.32
C LEU A 15 29.94 22.69 11.53
N PRO A 16 29.23 23.25 12.52
CA PRO A 16 29.85 23.73 13.74
C PRO A 16 30.55 22.58 14.46
N GLN A 17 31.77 22.80 14.93
CA GLN A 17 32.46 21.84 15.77
C GLN A 17 32.20 22.14 17.23
N ILE A 18 31.58 21.21 17.94
CA ILE A 18 31.13 21.35 19.32
C ILE A 18 32.11 20.64 20.28
N PRO A 19 32.36 21.19 21.49
CA PRO A 19 33.31 20.64 22.45
C PRO A 19 32.72 19.45 23.24
N CYS A 20 32.24 18.43 22.53
CA CYS A 20 31.68 17.22 23.11
C CYS A 20 32.49 15.98 22.73
N VAL A 21 32.22 14.90 23.47
CA VAL A 21 32.71 13.56 23.20
C VAL A 21 31.51 12.73 22.74
N TRP A 22 31.60 12.11 21.57
CA TRP A 22 30.59 11.16 21.11
C TRP A 22 31.03 9.73 21.36
N GLU A 23 30.11 8.90 21.84
CA GLU A 23 30.27 7.46 21.94
C GLU A 23 29.71 6.81 20.67
N GLY A 24 30.48 5.88 20.09
CA GLY A 24 30.08 5.14 18.91
C GLY A 24 30.26 3.65 19.09
N ASP A 25 29.26 2.87 18.73
CA ASP A 25 29.34 1.42 18.82
C ASP A 25 28.49 0.69 17.78
N ARG A 26 28.86 -0.55 17.53
CA ARG A 26 28.12 -1.54 16.74
C ARG A 26 27.99 -2.80 17.59
N ARG A 27 26.75 -3.26 17.83
CA ARG A 27 26.48 -4.50 18.57
C ARG A 27 25.42 -5.33 17.88
N SER A 28 25.59 -6.64 17.93
CA SER A 28 24.50 -7.59 17.70
C SER A 28 23.37 -7.33 18.70
N VAL A 29 22.16 -7.22 18.18
CA VAL A 29 20.92 -7.17 18.96
C VAL A 29 20.11 -8.38 18.52
N ALA A 30 19.69 -9.19 19.49
CA ALA A 30 18.64 -10.17 19.24
C ALA A 30 17.33 -9.42 19.04
N LEU A 31 17.02 -9.08 17.80
CA LEU A 31 15.75 -8.48 17.39
C LEU A 31 14.81 -9.58 16.92
N ASP A 32 13.51 -9.34 17.09
CA ASP A 32 12.47 -10.14 16.46
C ASP A 32 12.58 -9.93 14.93
N PRO A 33 12.58 -10.98 14.09
CA PRO A 33 12.62 -10.84 12.64
C PRO A 33 11.52 -9.92 12.09
N GLU A 34 10.37 -9.85 12.77
CA GLU A 34 9.22 -8.97 12.46
C GLU A 34 9.54 -7.45 12.58
N LEU A 35 10.62 -7.06 13.26
CA LEU A 35 11.06 -5.66 13.41
C LEU A 35 12.29 -5.33 12.55
N LEU A 36 12.78 -6.28 11.77
CA LEU A 36 13.87 -6.07 10.83
C LEU A 36 13.32 -5.59 9.49
N ASP A 37 14.05 -4.69 8.86
CA ASP A 37 13.80 -4.25 7.47
C ASP A 37 13.81 -5.48 6.54
N PRO A 38 12.79 -5.73 5.69
CA PRO A 38 12.68 -6.93 4.84
C PRO A 38 13.90 -7.18 3.94
N ASP A 39 14.65 -6.13 3.61
CA ASP A 39 15.95 -6.18 2.91
C ASP A 39 17.07 -6.90 3.71
N MET A 40 16.83 -7.25 4.98
CA MET A 40 17.78 -7.89 5.90
C MET A 40 17.50 -9.39 5.97
N GLY A 41 17.93 -10.13 4.96
CA GLY A 41 17.61 -11.55 4.77
C GLY A 41 17.58 -12.41 6.05
N HIS A 42 16.56 -13.28 6.13
CA HIS A 42 16.27 -14.11 7.29
C HIS A 42 17.47 -14.92 7.77
N GLY A 43 17.89 -14.66 9.02
CA GLY A 43 18.92 -15.43 9.74
C GLY A 43 20.21 -14.68 10.06
N ASP A 44 20.41 -13.45 9.57
CA ASP A 44 21.52 -12.60 10.01
C ASP A 44 21.13 -11.86 11.30
N GLU A 45 21.92 -12.02 12.37
CA GLU A 45 21.78 -11.19 13.57
C GLU A 45 21.86 -9.71 13.16
N GLY A 46 20.78 -8.95 13.38
CA GLY A 46 20.76 -7.52 13.12
C GLY A 46 21.76 -6.80 14.03
N GLU A 47 22.67 -6.02 13.46
CA GLU A 47 23.58 -5.19 14.23
C GLU A 47 23.05 -3.77 14.32
N CYS A 48 22.91 -3.29 15.55
CA CYS A 48 22.54 -1.92 15.85
C CYS A 48 23.82 -1.07 15.92
N ILE A 49 23.85 0.00 15.13
CA ILE A 49 24.90 1.02 15.12
C ILE A 49 24.36 2.26 15.83
N LEU A 50 25.04 2.71 16.87
CA LEU A 50 24.64 3.87 17.67
C LEU A 50 25.73 4.93 17.72
N TRP A 51 25.29 6.18 17.63
CA TRP A 51 26.09 7.38 17.87
C TRP A 51 25.40 8.27 18.91
N VAL A 52 26.03 8.43 20.07
CA VAL A 52 25.45 9.12 21.22
C VAL A 52 26.31 10.32 21.59
N ASP A 53 25.68 11.46 21.86
CA ASP A 53 26.37 12.61 22.44
C ASP A 53 26.60 12.38 23.93
N GLY A 54 27.87 12.18 24.32
CA GLY A 54 28.23 11.91 25.71
C GLY A 54 28.06 13.10 26.65
N SER A 55 27.92 14.31 26.12
CA SER A 55 27.72 15.52 26.93
C SER A 55 26.24 15.80 27.23
N GLU A 56 25.35 15.43 26.30
CA GLU A 56 23.91 15.68 26.42
C GLU A 56 23.10 14.40 26.73
N GLY A 57 23.71 13.21 26.59
CA GLY A 57 23.01 11.92 26.78
C GLY A 57 21.99 11.63 25.68
N VAL A 58 22.14 12.22 24.50
CA VAL A 58 21.18 12.14 23.40
C VAL A 58 21.70 11.21 22.30
N VAL A 59 20.84 10.31 21.83
CA VAL A 59 21.12 9.51 20.63
C VAL A 59 21.04 10.42 19.40
N ARG A 60 22.16 10.58 18.70
CA ARG A 60 22.24 11.45 17.52
C ARG A 60 21.88 10.73 16.24
N ALA A 61 22.24 9.46 16.13
CA ALA A 61 21.80 8.59 15.04
C ALA A 61 21.83 7.13 15.50
N MET A 62 20.88 6.36 14.97
CA MET A 62 20.82 4.91 15.08
C MET A 62 20.64 4.33 13.67
N ASP A 63 21.22 3.17 13.40
CA ASP A 63 20.98 2.41 12.17
C ASP A 63 20.94 0.91 12.50
N MET A 64 20.01 0.20 11.86
CA MET A 64 19.94 -1.26 11.90
C MET A 64 20.57 -1.79 10.61
N ALA A 65 21.60 -2.60 10.72
CA ALA A 65 22.34 -3.10 9.58
C ALA A 65 22.60 -4.60 9.71
N ALA A 66 22.51 -5.34 8.61
CA ALA A 66 22.77 -6.77 8.61
C ALA A 66 24.21 -7.00 9.08
N ALA A 67 24.46 -8.10 9.80
CA ALA A 67 25.82 -8.46 10.22
C ALA A 67 26.79 -8.50 9.03
N SER A 68 26.30 -8.86 7.84
CA SER A 68 27.03 -8.85 6.57
C SER A 68 27.43 -7.46 6.03
N ARG A 69 26.81 -6.35 6.48
CA ARG A 69 27.18 -5.00 6.05
C ARG A 69 28.53 -4.58 6.67
N GLY A 70 29.48 -4.14 5.85
CA GLY A 70 30.82 -3.74 6.31
C GLY A 70 30.88 -2.47 7.17
N LEU A 71 32.09 -2.08 7.58
CA LEU A 71 32.34 -0.87 8.40
C LEU A 71 31.89 0.46 7.76
N ASP A 72 31.58 0.46 6.47
CA ASP A 72 30.99 1.60 5.76
C ASP A 72 29.63 2.01 6.35
N ALA A 73 28.86 1.07 6.89
CA ALA A 73 27.60 1.36 7.57
C ALA A 73 27.82 2.25 8.81
N VAL A 74 28.85 1.95 9.61
CA VAL A 74 29.23 2.73 10.79
C VAL A 74 29.56 4.18 10.42
N VAL A 75 30.25 4.37 9.29
CA VAL A 75 30.58 5.70 8.77
C VAL A 75 29.33 6.41 8.26
N ARG A 76 28.45 5.74 7.51
CA ARG A 76 27.21 6.34 7.01
C ARG A 76 26.34 6.87 8.16
N THR A 77 26.16 6.07 9.21
CA THR A 77 25.40 6.47 10.41
C THR A 77 26.07 7.63 11.13
N LEU A 78 27.42 7.66 11.19
CA LEU A 78 28.16 8.79 11.75
C LEU A 78 27.95 10.08 10.95
N LEU A 79 27.97 10.00 9.62
CA LEU A 79 27.70 11.14 8.76
C LEU A 79 26.27 11.67 8.96
N ARG A 80 25.29 10.76 9.11
CA ARG A 80 23.91 11.12 9.48
C ARG A 80 23.86 11.82 10.84
N ALA A 81 24.56 11.31 11.86
CA ALA A 81 24.64 11.96 13.18
C ALA A 81 25.22 13.38 13.15
N MET A 82 26.07 13.69 12.15
CA MET A 82 26.63 15.02 11.94
C MET A 82 25.69 15.93 11.15
N GLU A 83 25.10 15.43 10.07
CA GLU A 83 24.38 16.24 9.08
C GLU A 83 22.87 16.33 9.36
N HIS A 84 22.26 15.23 9.81
CA HIS A 84 20.82 15.08 10.04
C HIS A 84 20.55 14.25 11.32
N PRO A 85 20.97 14.75 12.49
CA PRO A 85 20.77 14.04 13.75
C PRO A 85 19.28 13.95 14.13
N HIS A 86 18.92 12.96 14.96
CA HIS A 86 17.58 12.87 15.54
C HIS A 86 17.28 14.09 16.44
N ASN A 87 16.03 14.57 16.40
CA ASN A 87 15.53 15.64 17.24
C ASN A 87 15.65 15.23 18.73
N PRO A 88 16.16 16.08 19.64
CA PRO A 88 16.40 17.53 19.53
C PRO A 88 17.83 17.98 19.15
N ALA A 89 18.71 17.05 18.78
CA ALA A 89 20.08 17.41 18.45
C ALA A 89 20.15 18.25 17.15
N GLN A 90 21.07 19.21 17.11
CA GLN A 90 21.32 20.05 15.93
C GLN A 90 22.54 19.57 15.13
N PRO A 91 22.59 19.74 13.80
CA PRO A 91 23.73 19.34 12.97
C PRO A 91 25.07 19.92 13.46
N ALA A 92 26.06 19.06 13.73
CA ALA A 92 27.35 19.44 14.29
C ALA A 92 28.40 18.34 14.12
N ARG A 93 29.69 18.68 14.35
CA ARG A 93 30.79 17.72 14.46
C ARG A 93 31.34 17.70 15.90
N PRO A 94 31.67 16.53 16.46
CA PRO A 94 32.30 16.45 17.77
C PRO A 94 33.78 16.86 17.70
N GLN A 95 34.36 17.22 18.84
CA GLN A 95 35.81 17.33 18.99
C GLN A 95 36.46 15.96 19.18
N LYS A 96 35.72 15.02 19.79
CA LYS A 96 36.24 13.70 20.11
C LYS A 96 35.19 12.62 19.89
N ILE A 97 35.64 11.49 19.34
CA ILE A 97 34.87 10.26 19.22
C ILE A 97 35.61 9.16 19.99
N VAL A 98 34.86 8.41 20.78
CA VAL A 98 35.33 7.21 21.46
C VAL A 98 34.55 5.99 20.97
N VAL A 99 35.25 4.88 20.72
CA VAL A 99 34.67 3.62 20.27
C VAL A 99 35.27 2.45 21.03
N ARG A 100 34.50 1.37 21.22
CA ARG A 100 34.97 0.15 21.91
C ARG A 100 35.68 -0.85 21.03
N ASP A 101 35.53 -0.74 19.71
CA ASP A 101 36.12 -1.67 18.76
C ASP A 101 37.38 -1.06 18.11
N ARG A 102 38.47 -1.82 18.09
CA ARG A 102 39.77 -1.35 17.57
C ARG A 102 39.82 -1.31 16.05
N GLU A 103 39.06 -2.18 15.38
CA GLU A 103 38.92 -2.21 13.94
C GLU A 103 38.14 -0.99 13.46
N VAL A 104 37.01 -0.68 14.12
CA VAL A 104 36.24 0.55 13.93
C VAL A 104 37.12 1.78 14.14
N LEU A 105 37.89 1.84 15.23
CA LEU A 105 38.81 2.95 15.49
C LEU A 105 39.81 3.14 14.34
N PHE A 106 40.44 2.06 13.88
CA PHE A 106 41.43 2.12 12.81
C PHE A 106 40.80 2.58 11.49
N PHE A 107 39.60 2.09 11.19
CA PHE A 107 38.85 2.46 10.00
C PHE A 107 38.47 3.95 10.01
N LEU A 108 37.90 4.44 11.13
CA LEU A 108 37.54 5.85 11.29
C LEU A 108 38.74 6.79 11.20
N ARG A 109 39.93 6.39 11.65
CA ARG A 109 41.16 7.20 11.51
C ARG A 109 41.51 7.49 10.05
N GLY A 110 41.27 6.53 9.16
CA GLY A 110 41.48 6.74 7.73
C GLY A 110 40.43 7.65 7.11
N VAL A 111 39.17 7.47 7.49
CA VAL A 111 38.01 8.17 6.93
C VAL A 111 37.95 9.64 7.40
N LEU A 112 38.25 9.91 8.67
CA LEU A 112 38.08 11.22 9.32
C LEU A 112 39.36 12.08 9.38
N GLN A 113 40.43 11.68 8.68
CA GLN A 113 41.78 12.27 8.77
C GLN A 113 41.83 13.81 8.63
N ASP A 114 40.87 14.42 7.93
CA ASP A 114 40.84 15.85 7.60
C ASP A 114 39.69 16.63 8.28
N LEU A 115 39.02 16.03 9.27
CA LEU A 115 37.87 16.64 9.97
C LEU A 115 38.20 17.24 11.34
N ASP A 116 39.46 17.17 11.78
CA ASP A 116 39.94 17.64 13.09
C ASP A 116 39.17 17.01 14.28
N ILE A 117 38.84 15.72 14.15
CA ILE A 117 38.14 14.93 15.19
C ILE A 117 39.16 13.99 15.85
N THR A 118 39.30 14.08 17.17
CA THR A 118 40.14 13.17 17.94
C THR A 118 39.47 11.81 18.09
N LEU A 119 40.17 10.72 17.78
CA LEU A 119 39.64 9.36 17.85
C LEU A 119 40.39 8.51 18.88
N GLU A 120 39.66 7.94 19.84
CA GLU A 120 40.21 7.12 20.92
C GLU A 120 39.46 5.80 21.12
N TYR A 121 40.19 4.77 21.57
CA TYR A 121 39.61 3.50 22.00
C TYR A 121 39.33 3.56 23.49
N VAL A 122 38.14 3.13 23.90
CA VAL A 122 37.77 2.95 25.30
C VAL A 122 37.11 1.58 25.48
N PRO A 123 37.44 0.80 26.53
CA PRO A 123 36.91 -0.56 26.68
C PRO A 123 35.42 -0.60 27.04
N GLU A 124 34.88 0.48 27.60
CA GLU A 124 33.50 0.62 28.06
C GLU A 124 32.92 1.93 27.52
N LEU A 125 31.64 1.92 27.17
CA LEU A 125 30.90 3.05 26.61
C LEU A 125 29.64 3.23 27.47
N PRO A 126 29.73 3.89 28.64
CA PRO A 126 28.70 3.81 29.68
C PRO A 126 27.28 4.15 29.22
N LEU A 127 27.13 5.12 28.31
CA LEU A 127 25.82 5.53 27.82
C LEU A 127 25.25 4.51 26.84
N ILE A 128 26.09 4.05 25.92
CA ILE A 128 25.72 2.99 24.99
C ILE A 128 25.44 1.68 25.75
N ASP A 129 26.23 1.35 26.77
CA ASP A 129 26.04 0.18 27.63
C ASP A 129 24.69 0.23 28.36
N GLU A 130 24.29 1.40 28.84
CA GLU A 130 22.98 1.60 29.47
C GLU A 130 21.83 1.47 28.47
N ILE A 131 21.96 2.06 27.27
CA ILE A 131 20.95 1.95 26.20
C ILE A 131 20.77 0.48 25.79
N PHE A 132 21.86 -0.24 25.54
CA PHE A 132 21.77 -1.65 25.17
C PHE A 132 21.24 -2.53 26.30
N ARG A 133 21.58 -2.23 27.57
CA ARG A 133 20.97 -2.91 28.71
C ARG A 133 19.45 -2.67 28.74
N GLY A 134 18.99 -1.44 28.52
CA GLY A 134 17.56 -1.12 28.45
C GLY A 134 16.84 -1.81 27.29
N LEU A 135 17.47 -1.88 26.11
CA LEU A 135 16.95 -2.64 24.96
C LEU A 135 16.89 -4.13 25.31
N GLN A 136 17.97 -4.71 25.81
CA GLN A 136 18.05 -6.12 26.21
C GLN A 136 17.06 -6.48 27.32
N GLU A 137 16.79 -5.60 28.28
CA GLU A 137 15.77 -5.83 29.32
C GLU A 137 14.34 -5.86 28.75
N ARG A 138 14.06 -5.06 27.70
CA ARG A 138 12.78 -5.07 26.98
C ARG A 138 12.62 -6.30 26.07
N PHE A 139 13.69 -6.77 25.44
CA PHE A 139 13.67 -7.89 24.49
C PHE A 139 13.90 -9.28 25.15
N HIS A 140 14.68 -9.38 26.24
CA HIS A 140 14.93 -10.64 26.95
C HIS A 140 13.97 -10.89 28.13
N GLY A 141 13.16 -9.91 28.54
CA GLY A 141 12.06 -10.14 29.46
C GLY A 141 10.95 -10.89 28.74
N ARG A 142 10.63 -12.13 29.17
CA ARG A 142 9.50 -12.95 28.68
C ARG A 142 8.37 -12.08 28.11
N ARG A 143 8.22 -12.06 26.78
CA ARG A 143 7.10 -11.39 26.10
C ARG A 143 5.84 -11.85 26.85
N PRO A 144 5.05 -10.93 27.46
CA PRO A 144 3.78 -11.33 28.03
C PRO A 144 2.99 -12.04 26.92
N PRO A 145 2.33 -13.17 27.22
CA PRO A 145 1.53 -13.85 26.20
C PRO A 145 0.53 -12.84 25.61
N GLN A 146 0.25 -12.93 24.29
CA GLN A 146 -0.68 -12.02 23.60
C GLN A 146 -2.01 -11.89 24.38
N LEU A 147 -2.43 -12.98 25.01
CA LEU A 147 -3.64 -13.05 25.79
C LEU A 147 -3.35 -13.56 27.20
N PRO A 148 -4.12 -13.13 28.22
CA PRO A 148 -4.05 -13.74 29.53
C PRO A 148 -4.43 -15.24 29.42
N PRO A 149 -3.71 -16.16 30.08
CA PRO A 149 -3.88 -17.62 29.87
C PRO A 149 -5.32 -18.14 30.06
N GLN A 150 -6.10 -17.50 30.94
CA GLN A 150 -7.50 -17.87 31.19
C GLN A 150 -8.46 -17.49 30.04
N PHE A 151 -8.05 -16.59 29.13
CA PHE A 151 -8.86 -16.12 28.01
C PHE A 151 -8.35 -16.60 26.64
N GLU A 152 -7.19 -17.23 26.59
CA GLU A 152 -6.53 -17.64 25.34
C GLU A 152 -7.42 -18.56 24.50
N GLU A 153 -7.83 -19.71 25.04
CA GLU A 153 -8.64 -20.70 24.30
C GLU A 153 -9.97 -20.11 23.83
N ILE A 154 -10.64 -19.34 24.68
CA ILE A 154 -11.96 -18.78 24.35
C ILE A 154 -11.87 -17.67 23.30
N LEU A 155 -10.82 -16.84 23.34
CA LEU A 155 -10.63 -15.77 22.35
C LEU A 155 -10.17 -16.31 21.01
N GLN A 156 -9.27 -17.29 21.00
CA GLN A 156 -8.88 -18.02 19.79
C GLN A 156 -10.09 -18.65 19.11
N GLN A 157 -10.97 -19.30 19.88
CA GLN A 157 -12.22 -19.85 19.34
C GLN A 157 -13.15 -18.78 18.76
N LYS A 158 -13.22 -17.60 19.39
CA LYS A 158 -14.06 -16.50 18.91
C LYS A 158 -13.48 -15.82 17.67
N ALA A 159 -12.16 -15.66 17.60
CA ALA A 159 -11.49 -15.18 16.40
C ALA A 159 -11.73 -16.15 15.23
N PHE A 160 -11.68 -17.47 15.47
CA PHE A 160 -12.06 -18.45 14.46
C PHE A 160 -13.52 -18.29 13.99
N GLN A 161 -14.46 -18.08 14.91
CA GLN A 161 -15.86 -17.86 14.56
C GLN A 161 -16.05 -16.60 13.71
N LEU A 162 -15.37 -15.51 14.06
CA LEU A 162 -15.39 -14.28 13.28
C LEU A 162 -14.81 -14.50 11.87
N TRP A 163 -13.70 -15.24 11.77
CA TRP A 163 -13.12 -15.63 10.48
C TRP A 163 -14.10 -16.40 9.61
N GLN A 164 -14.84 -17.34 10.19
CA GLN A 164 -15.89 -18.08 9.47
C GLN A 164 -17.06 -17.19 9.05
N ASP A 165 -17.44 -16.21 9.88
CA ASP A 165 -18.46 -15.24 9.51
C ASP A 165 -17.98 -14.31 8.38
N ALA A 166 -16.67 -14.08 8.25
CA ALA A 166 -16.03 -13.29 7.21
C ALA A 166 -16.72 -11.93 6.99
N PRO A 167 -16.76 -11.05 8.01
CA PRO A 167 -17.46 -9.77 7.94
C PRO A 167 -16.93 -8.86 6.84
N TRP A 168 -15.64 -8.97 6.49
CA TRP A 168 -14.98 -8.26 5.38
C TRP A 168 -15.53 -8.63 3.99
N ARG A 169 -16.29 -9.71 3.86
CA ARG A 169 -17.05 -10.01 2.62
C ARG A 169 -18.42 -9.34 2.56
N LEU A 170 -18.84 -8.71 3.66
CA LEU A 170 -20.18 -8.13 3.82
C LEU A 170 -20.10 -6.62 3.99
N LEU A 171 -19.06 -6.13 4.67
CA LEU A 171 -18.93 -4.74 5.07
C LEU A 171 -17.67 -4.12 4.48
N SER A 172 -17.81 -2.90 3.96
CA SER A 172 -16.69 -2.01 3.69
C SER A 172 -16.20 -1.34 4.98
N ASP A 173 -14.98 -0.83 4.95
CA ASP A 173 -14.32 -0.17 6.09
C ASP A 173 -15.12 1.02 6.69
N HIS A 174 -15.82 1.79 5.85
CA HIS A 174 -16.66 2.92 6.28
C HIS A 174 -17.99 2.49 6.94
N GLN A 175 -18.37 1.21 6.83
CA GLN A 175 -19.63 0.69 7.35
C GLN A 175 -19.49 0.28 8.84
N ILE A 176 -19.72 1.25 9.72
CA ILE A 176 -19.42 1.11 11.15
C ILE A 176 -20.55 0.41 11.94
N LEU A 177 -20.15 -0.54 12.79
CA LEU A 177 -21.04 -1.16 13.79
C LEU A 177 -20.80 -0.55 15.18
N SER A 178 -21.86 -0.28 15.93
CA SER A 178 -21.76 0.05 17.36
C SER A 178 -22.03 -1.19 18.20
N ILE A 179 -21.17 -1.48 19.17
CA ILE A 179 -21.38 -2.49 20.21
C ILE A 179 -21.50 -1.78 21.55
N GLU A 180 -22.68 -1.75 22.15
CA GLU A 180 -22.90 -1.15 23.47
C GLU A 180 -22.64 -2.19 24.57
N LEU A 181 -21.58 -1.99 25.38
CA LEU A 181 -21.16 -2.88 26.47
C LEU A 181 -21.51 -2.34 27.85
N ASN A 182 -21.26 -1.05 28.10
CA ASN A 182 -21.41 -0.38 29.41
C ASN A 182 -20.71 -1.11 30.58
N ARG A 183 -19.50 -1.64 30.32
CA ARG A 183 -18.66 -2.38 31.29
C ARG A 183 -17.17 -2.13 31.02
N TRP A 184 -16.32 -2.38 32.02
CA TRP A 184 -14.85 -2.28 31.89
C TRP A 184 -14.36 -0.91 31.42
N GLY A 185 -15.03 0.15 31.86
CA GLY A 185 -14.75 1.52 31.40
C GLY A 185 -15.18 1.82 29.96
N ILE A 186 -15.80 0.87 29.26
CA ILE A 186 -16.24 1.01 27.87
C ILE A 186 -17.76 1.17 27.83
N GLY A 187 -18.21 2.31 27.30
CA GLY A 187 -19.62 2.53 26.95
C GLY A 187 -19.98 1.71 25.72
N SER A 188 -19.40 2.08 24.58
CA SER A 188 -19.56 1.38 23.31
C SER A 188 -18.22 1.23 22.58
N PHE A 189 -18.09 0.15 21.81
CA PHE A 189 -17.12 0.08 20.73
C PHE A 189 -17.75 0.52 19.41
N TYR A 190 -16.95 1.17 18.57
CA TYR A 190 -17.26 1.47 17.18
C TYR A 190 -16.33 0.64 16.31
N VAL A 191 -16.91 -0.32 15.57
CA VAL A 191 -16.18 -1.37 14.89
C VAL A 191 -16.04 -1.04 13.41
N SER A 192 -14.79 -0.94 12.97
CA SER A 192 -14.39 -0.89 11.56
C SER A 192 -13.89 -2.27 11.14
N VAL A 193 -14.22 -2.69 9.93
CA VAL A 193 -13.81 -4.00 9.39
C VAL A 193 -12.68 -3.78 8.38
N LEU A 194 -11.58 -4.52 8.53
CA LEU A 194 -10.43 -4.53 7.61
C LEU A 194 -10.56 -5.73 6.65
N GLY A 195 -10.12 -5.58 5.40
CA GLY A 195 -10.16 -6.66 4.40
C GLY A 195 -10.42 -6.24 2.96
N MET A 196 -10.64 -4.97 2.68
CA MET A 196 -10.77 -4.49 1.31
C MET A 196 -9.36 -4.46 0.69
N LEU A 197 -9.14 -5.22 -0.40
CA LEU A 197 -7.86 -5.46 -1.12
C LEU A 197 -7.07 -6.73 -0.76
N GLY A 198 -7.52 -7.54 0.20
CA GLY A 198 -7.08 -8.94 0.35
C GLY A 198 -5.79 -9.23 1.13
N LEU A 199 -5.06 -8.19 1.56
CA LEU A 199 -3.83 -8.31 2.34
C LEU A 199 -4.10 -8.39 3.85
N ASP A 200 -4.80 -7.40 4.41
CA ASP A 200 -5.08 -7.32 5.85
C ASP A 200 -6.54 -7.62 6.19
N TYR A 201 -6.77 -8.69 6.96
CA TYR A 201 -8.11 -9.01 7.48
C TYR A 201 -8.18 -8.77 8.97
N GLY A 202 -9.30 -8.21 9.44
CA GLY A 202 -9.46 -7.95 10.86
C GLY A 202 -10.60 -7.03 11.22
N ILE A 203 -10.65 -6.65 12.48
CA ILE A 203 -11.54 -5.62 13.00
C ILE A 203 -10.80 -4.68 13.95
N LEU A 204 -11.13 -3.40 13.85
CA LEU A 204 -10.71 -2.36 14.80
C LEU A 204 -11.92 -1.94 15.64
N MET A 205 -11.79 -1.96 16.95
CA MET A 205 -12.83 -1.62 17.93
C MET A 205 -12.44 -0.32 18.64
N TYR A 206 -12.84 0.81 18.07
CA TYR A 206 -12.57 2.13 18.64
C TYR A 206 -13.38 2.36 19.92
N ARG A 207 -12.74 2.91 20.94
CA ARG A 207 -13.40 3.21 22.23
C ARG A 207 -14.32 4.44 22.16
N SER A 208 -14.18 5.27 21.13
CA SER A 208 -15.00 6.48 20.91
C SER A 208 -15.18 6.77 19.41
N LEU A 209 -16.28 7.48 19.07
CA LEU A 209 -16.49 8.01 17.71
C LEU A 209 -15.42 9.02 17.33
N GLU A 210 -15.01 9.84 18.30
CA GLU A 210 -14.00 10.87 18.11
C GLU A 210 -12.69 10.27 17.61
N SER A 211 -12.21 9.18 18.23
CA SER A 211 -10.99 8.50 17.78
C SER A 211 -11.10 7.94 16.37
N LEU A 212 -12.25 7.32 16.03
CA LEU A 212 -12.50 6.79 14.69
C LEU A 212 -12.49 7.92 13.64
N GLN A 213 -13.19 9.03 13.92
CA GLN A 213 -13.30 10.17 13.01
C GLN A 213 -11.97 10.93 12.88
N GLN A 214 -11.23 11.11 13.97
CA GLN A 214 -9.92 11.76 13.96
C GLN A 214 -8.91 10.98 13.11
N PHE A 215 -8.87 9.65 13.26
CA PHE A 215 -7.99 8.82 12.44
C PHE A 215 -8.32 8.97 10.96
N ARG A 216 -9.60 8.80 10.59
CA ARG A 216 -10.04 8.97 9.19
C ARG A 216 -9.74 10.35 8.64
N ALA A 217 -10.06 11.42 9.37
CA ALA A 217 -9.73 12.78 8.96
C ALA A 217 -8.22 13.00 8.80
N SER A 218 -7.40 12.39 9.65
CA SER A 218 -5.93 12.53 9.59
C SER A 218 -5.32 11.77 8.42
N VAL A 219 -5.87 10.59 8.08
CA VAL A 219 -5.47 9.82 6.89
C VAL A 219 -5.87 10.56 5.61
N LEU A 220 -7.08 11.14 5.58
CA LEU A 220 -7.59 11.88 4.42
C LEU A 220 -6.93 13.25 4.20
N ALA A 221 -6.41 13.88 5.25
CA ALA A 221 -5.82 15.23 5.16
C ALA A 221 -4.31 15.25 4.86
N ASN A 222 -3.61 14.11 4.84
CA ASN A 222 -2.15 14.10 4.85
C ASN A 222 -1.52 13.10 3.87
N SER A 223 -0.64 13.61 3.01
CA SER A 223 0.07 12.86 1.95
C SER A 223 1.51 12.41 2.32
N SER A 224 1.95 12.56 3.59
CA SER A 224 3.32 12.20 4.00
C SER A 224 3.39 11.09 5.05
N ILE A 225 4.37 10.20 4.92
CA ILE A 225 4.62 9.04 5.78
C ILE A 225 4.72 9.39 7.28
N GLU A 226 5.46 10.44 7.64
CA GLU A 226 5.61 10.87 9.04
C GLU A 226 4.27 11.23 9.71
N HIS A 227 3.33 11.80 8.94
CA HIS A 227 2.00 12.16 9.43
C HIS A 227 1.03 10.97 9.48
N LEU A 228 1.24 9.94 8.65
CA LEU A 228 0.49 8.69 8.71
C LEU A 228 0.89 7.85 9.91
N GLU A 229 2.18 7.80 10.25
CA GLU A 229 2.66 7.17 11.49
C GLU A 229 2.09 7.86 12.73
N ASP A 230 2.10 9.19 12.77
CA ASP A 230 1.49 9.98 13.85
C ASP A 230 -0.03 9.72 13.94
N ALA A 231 -0.73 9.68 12.80
CA ALA A 231 -2.15 9.37 12.74
C ALA A 231 -2.44 7.95 13.26
N PHE A 232 -1.63 6.97 12.85
CA PHE A 232 -1.72 5.59 13.33
C PHE A 232 -1.55 5.51 14.85
N LEU A 233 -0.50 6.12 15.40
CA LEU A 233 -0.21 6.12 16.84
C LEU A 233 -1.24 6.91 17.66
N SER A 234 -2.00 7.82 17.04
CA SER A 234 -3.06 8.59 17.69
C SER A 234 -4.39 7.83 17.84
N GLN A 235 -4.49 6.60 17.35
CA GLN A 235 -5.70 5.80 17.47
C GLN A 235 -5.92 5.30 18.91
N ASP A 236 -7.20 5.19 19.29
CA ASP A 236 -7.65 4.61 20.56
C ASP A 236 -8.62 3.45 20.28
N CYS A 237 -8.04 2.28 20.00
CA CYS A 237 -8.78 1.08 19.63
C CYS A 237 -8.15 -0.20 20.18
N LEU A 238 -8.99 -1.24 20.30
CA LEU A 238 -8.54 -2.62 20.40
C LEU A 238 -8.67 -3.28 19.03
N PHE A 239 -7.79 -4.21 18.70
CA PHE A 239 -7.83 -4.87 17.40
C PHE A 239 -7.74 -6.38 17.49
N VAL A 240 -8.31 -7.02 16.46
CA VAL A 240 -8.10 -8.43 16.14
C VAL A 240 -7.79 -8.48 14.65
N THR A 241 -6.55 -8.82 14.30
CA THR A 241 -6.08 -8.99 12.92
C THR A 241 -5.74 -10.45 12.65
N TYR A 242 -5.58 -10.82 11.39
CA TYR A 242 -5.22 -12.17 10.98
C TYR A 242 -4.01 -12.11 10.06
N GLU A 243 -3.03 -12.94 10.35
CA GLU A 243 -1.76 -12.99 9.64
C GLU A 243 -1.50 -14.42 9.17
N SER A 244 -0.68 -14.57 8.14
CA SER A 244 -0.16 -15.87 7.72
C SER A 244 0.87 -16.37 8.73
N LEU A 245 0.82 -17.67 9.06
CA LEU A 245 1.87 -18.32 9.86
C LEU A 245 3.19 -18.47 9.09
N GLU A 246 3.13 -18.47 7.76
CA GLU A 246 4.30 -18.53 6.89
C GLU A 246 4.55 -17.15 6.28
N GLU A 247 5.80 -16.72 6.31
CA GLU A 247 6.23 -15.50 5.62
C GLU A 247 6.00 -15.67 4.11
N ILE A 248 5.39 -14.66 3.51
CA ILE A 248 5.10 -14.64 2.08
C ILE A 248 6.33 -14.05 1.39
N GLU A 249 6.85 -14.75 0.38
CA GLU A 249 7.98 -14.23 -0.40
C GLU A 249 7.52 -12.98 -1.19
N GLU A 250 8.36 -11.94 -1.27
CA GLU A 250 8.04 -10.67 -1.94
C GLU A 250 7.56 -10.84 -3.40
N GLU A 251 7.99 -11.91 -4.08
CA GLU A 251 7.57 -12.24 -5.45
C GLU A 251 6.10 -12.71 -5.54
N ASP A 252 5.54 -13.23 -4.44
CA ASP A 252 4.20 -13.80 -4.36
C ASP A 252 3.18 -12.86 -3.67
N GLU A 253 3.64 -11.78 -3.03
CA GLU A 253 2.82 -10.86 -2.22
C GLU A 253 1.70 -10.18 -3.04
N ALA A 254 1.97 -9.84 -4.31
CA ALA A 254 1.01 -9.15 -5.17
C ALA A 254 -0.21 -10.00 -5.58
N ASP A 255 -0.09 -11.33 -5.57
CA ASP A 255 -1.16 -12.28 -5.90
C ASP A 255 -1.67 -13.03 -4.65
N PHE A 256 -1.11 -12.72 -3.46
CA PHE A 256 -1.45 -13.38 -2.21
C PHE A 256 -2.77 -12.84 -1.65
N ASP A 257 -3.65 -13.76 -1.26
CA ASP A 257 -4.89 -13.43 -0.52
C ASP A 257 -5.02 -14.40 0.64
N LEU A 258 -4.99 -13.85 1.86
CA LEU A 258 -5.07 -14.59 3.12
C LEU A 258 -6.33 -15.47 3.20
N MET A 259 -7.41 -15.13 2.47
CA MET A 259 -8.64 -15.93 2.40
C MET A 259 -8.51 -17.22 1.59
N GLN A 260 -7.41 -17.40 0.86
CA GLN A 260 -7.10 -18.65 0.14
C GLN A 260 -6.42 -19.69 1.04
N LEU A 261 -5.82 -19.24 2.15
CA LEU A 261 -5.18 -20.12 3.13
C LEU A 261 -6.21 -20.92 3.94
N SER A 262 -5.77 -22.08 4.45
CA SER A 262 -6.52 -22.84 5.43
C SER A 262 -6.39 -22.20 6.82
N TRP A 263 -7.38 -22.39 7.70
CA TRP A 263 -7.30 -21.85 9.07
C TRP A 263 -6.05 -22.32 9.84
N SER A 264 -5.50 -23.49 9.51
CA SER A 264 -4.26 -23.98 10.13
C SER A 264 -3.01 -23.19 9.76
N GLU A 265 -3.10 -22.31 8.76
CA GLU A 265 -2.02 -21.47 8.24
C GLU A 265 -2.24 -19.99 8.62
N ILE A 266 -3.26 -19.70 9.44
CA ILE A 266 -3.66 -18.34 9.82
C ILE A 266 -3.60 -18.21 11.33
N GLU A 267 -2.97 -17.15 11.81
CA GLU A 267 -2.90 -16.80 13.22
C GLU A 267 -3.66 -15.49 13.50
N PRO A 268 -4.60 -15.48 14.46
CA PRO A 268 -5.22 -14.24 14.90
C PRO A 268 -4.30 -13.51 15.90
N THR A 269 -4.04 -12.24 15.63
CA THR A 269 -3.26 -11.34 16.47
C THR A 269 -4.19 -10.39 17.22
N PHE A 270 -3.94 -10.21 18.52
CA PHE A 270 -4.72 -9.34 19.40
C PHE A 270 -3.87 -8.21 19.96
N GLY A 271 -4.45 -7.01 20.06
CA GLY A 271 -3.73 -5.92 20.69
C GLY A 271 -4.53 -4.67 20.98
N ASN A 272 -3.81 -3.71 21.51
CA ASN A 272 -4.30 -2.38 21.86
C ASN A 272 -3.45 -1.33 21.16
N LEU A 273 -4.09 -0.31 20.62
CA LEU A 273 -3.46 0.90 20.13
C LEU A 273 -4.07 2.06 20.91
N HIS A 274 -3.23 2.82 21.61
CA HIS A 274 -3.68 3.92 22.44
C HIS A 274 -2.69 5.10 22.39
N PRO A 275 -3.15 6.35 22.34
CA PRO A 275 -2.27 7.51 22.05
C PRO A 275 -1.13 7.70 23.05
N PHE A 276 -1.33 7.29 24.30
CA PHE A 276 -0.33 7.42 25.36
C PHE A 276 0.46 6.14 25.64
N GLU A 277 0.01 4.99 25.10
CA GLU A 277 0.66 3.69 25.33
C GLU A 277 1.35 3.13 24.07
N GLY A 278 1.02 3.68 22.90
CA GLY A 278 1.45 3.15 21.61
C GLY A 278 0.78 1.82 21.26
N LEU A 279 1.39 1.10 20.33
CA LEU A 279 0.97 -0.25 19.95
C LEU A 279 1.42 -1.28 20.99
N ARG A 280 0.46 -2.02 21.56
CA ARG A 280 0.69 -3.18 22.41
C ARG A 280 0.15 -4.43 21.73
N PRO A 281 1.00 -5.39 21.31
CA PRO A 281 0.57 -6.64 20.70
C PRO A 281 0.18 -7.67 21.77
N PHE A 282 -0.59 -7.25 22.78
CA PHE A 282 -1.17 -8.12 23.81
C PHE A 282 -2.28 -7.37 24.57
N LEU A 283 -3.20 -8.14 25.18
CA LEU A 283 -4.32 -7.63 25.97
C LEU A 283 -4.18 -7.95 27.46
N TYR A 284 -4.62 -7.02 28.31
CA TYR A 284 -4.85 -7.28 29.73
C TYR A 284 -6.23 -7.90 29.97
N GLU A 285 -6.49 -8.37 31.21
CA GLU A 285 -7.71 -9.11 31.55
C GLU A 285 -9.01 -8.39 31.19
N GLU A 286 -9.14 -7.10 31.51
CA GLU A 286 -10.35 -6.34 31.19
C GLU A 286 -10.53 -6.10 29.69
N GLU A 287 -9.44 -5.89 28.95
CA GLU A 287 -9.44 -5.72 27.49
C GLU A 287 -9.81 -7.05 26.82
N ALA A 288 -9.19 -8.15 27.22
CA ALA A 288 -9.48 -9.50 26.74
C ALA A 288 -10.95 -9.90 26.98
N MET A 289 -11.52 -9.54 28.13
CA MET A 289 -12.94 -9.73 28.41
C MET A 289 -13.83 -8.92 27.47
N ALA A 290 -13.53 -7.62 27.31
CA ALA A 290 -14.31 -6.73 26.46
C ALA A 290 -14.30 -7.21 25.00
N VAL A 291 -13.12 -7.59 24.48
CA VAL A 291 -12.96 -8.18 23.15
C VAL A 291 -13.73 -9.49 23.03
N GLY A 292 -13.62 -10.39 24.01
CA GLY A 292 -14.33 -11.67 23.96
C GLY A 292 -15.85 -11.52 23.94
N VAL A 293 -16.38 -10.54 24.66
CA VAL A 293 -17.82 -10.23 24.62
C VAL A 293 -18.20 -9.56 23.29
N ALA A 294 -17.37 -8.65 22.77
CA ALA A 294 -17.60 -8.00 21.49
C ALA A 294 -17.63 -9.03 20.33
N LEU A 295 -16.65 -9.92 20.26
CA LEU A 295 -16.56 -10.98 19.25
C LEU A 295 -17.78 -11.93 19.30
N GLU A 296 -18.22 -12.33 20.49
CA GLU A 296 -19.44 -13.14 20.64
C GLU A 296 -20.69 -12.40 20.15
N ALA A 297 -20.79 -11.10 20.46
CA ALA A 297 -21.91 -10.27 20.04
C ALA A 297 -21.94 -10.12 18.51
N LEU A 298 -20.77 -9.87 17.90
CA LEU A 298 -20.60 -9.79 16.45
C LEU A 298 -20.95 -11.11 15.78
N HIS A 299 -20.45 -12.24 16.28
CA HIS A 299 -20.76 -13.56 15.73
C HIS A 299 -22.27 -13.79 15.65
N ARG A 300 -22.99 -13.53 16.76
CA ARG A 300 -24.45 -13.66 16.80
C ARG A 300 -25.15 -12.66 15.88
N PHE A 301 -24.61 -11.45 15.78
CA PHE A 301 -25.14 -10.40 14.93
C PHE A 301 -25.07 -10.77 13.46
N PHE A 302 -23.89 -11.15 12.97
CA PHE A 302 -23.71 -11.59 11.59
C PHE A 302 -24.54 -12.83 11.29
N ARG A 303 -24.56 -13.85 12.16
CA ARG A 303 -25.43 -15.02 11.95
C ARG A 303 -26.91 -14.67 11.79
N SER A 304 -27.38 -13.66 12.50
CA SER A 304 -28.81 -13.27 12.50
C SER A 304 -29.17 -12.31 11.37
N HIS A 305 -28.20 -11.52 10.89
CA HIS A 305 -28.45 -10.42 9.95
C HIS A 305 -27.71 -10.54 8.62
N ARG A 306 -26.92 -11.59 8.38
CA ARG A 306 -26.10 -11.79 7.18
C ARG A 306 -26.83 -11.49 5.87
N SER A 307 -28.05 -12.02 5.70
CA SER A 307 -28.81 -11.85 4.46
C SER A 307 -29.29 -10.42 4.20
N LYS A 308 -29.29 -9.56 5.23
CA LYS A 308 -29.67 -8.14 5.11
C LYS A 308 -28.48 -7.22 4.88
N LEU A 309 -27.27 -7.74 5.03
CA LEU A 309 -25.98 -7.05 4.83
C LEU A 309 -25.32 -7.52 3.52
N TYR A 310 -26.13 -8.00 2.57
CA TYR A 310 -25.66 -8.49 1.27
C TYR A 310 -26.08 -7.49 0.18
N ASP A 311 -25.37 -7.48 -0.96
CA ASP A 311 -25.57 -6.53 -2.08
C ASP A 311 -25.37 -5.05 -1.71
N ASP A 312 -24.27 -4.74 -0.99
CA ASP A 312 -23.88 -3.38 -0.56
C ASP A 312 -24.93 -2.63 0.28
N ALA A 313 -25.93 -3.34 0.80
CA ALA A 313 -26.96 -2.78 1.66
C ALA A 313 -26.47 -2.65 3.10
N PHE A 314 -26.50 -1.43 3.65
CA PHE A 314 -26.19 -1.16 5.06
C PHE A 314 -27.37 -0.51 5.81
N PRO A 315 -28.51 -1.21 5.99
CA PRO A 315 -29.70 -0.64 6.63
C PRO A 315 -29.52 -0.49 8.14
N PRO A 316 -30.36 0.34 8.83
CA PRO A 316 -30.38 0.42 10.28
C PRO A 316 -30.91 -0.89 10.88
N LEU A 317 -30.03 -1.60 11.59
CA LEU A 317 -30.27 -2.89 12.22
C LEU A 317 -29.81 -2.83 13.67
N THR A 318 -30.52 -3.53 14.55
CA THR A 318 -30.13 -3.68 15.96
C THR A 318 -30.41 -5.10 16.43
N GLY A 319 -29.41 -5.73 17.03
CA GLY A 319 -29.52 -7.00 17.74
C GLY A 319 -29.16 -6.83 19.21
N LYS A 320 -29.92 -7.48 20.11
CA LYS A 320 -29.63 -7.48 21.55
C LYS A 320 -29.34 -8.90 22.01
N TYR A 321 -28.20 -9.08 22.68
CA TYR A 321 -27.69 -10.38 23.06
C TYR A 321 -27.37 -10.41 24.55
N LYS A 322 -27.73 -11.53 25.19
CA LYS A 322 -27.27 -11.83 26.54
C LYS A 322 -26.08 -12.79 26.43
N ILE A 323 -24.91 -12.34 26.88
CA ILE A 323 -23.64 -13.05 26.77
C ILE A 323 -23.20 -13.48 28.16
N SER A 324 -22.89 -14.77 28.32
CA SER A 324 -22.38 -15.32 29.57
C SER A 324 -20.90 -14.96 29.72
N LEU A 325 -20.50 -14.59 30.94
CA LEU A 325 -19.10 -14.34 31.25
C LEU A 325 -18.42 -15.65 31.68
N PRO A 326 -17.11 -15.83 31.40
CA PRO A 326 -16.35 -16.97 31.89
C PRO A 326 -16.44 -17.13 33.43
N PRO A 327 -16.58 -18.36 33.95
CA PRO A 327 -16.77 -18.62 35.37
C PRO A 327 -15.56 -18.26 36.24
N GLU A 328 -14.38 -18.09 35.65
CA GLU A 328 -13.13 -17.73 36.33
C GLU A 328 -13.12 -16.30 36.88
N ILE A 329 -14.08 -15.45 36.47
CA ILE A 329 -14.15 -14.04 36.88
C ILE A 329 -15.12 -13.86 38.05
N PRO A 330 -14.71 -13.22 39.16
CA PRO A 330 -15.61 -12.83 40.24
C PRO A 330 -16.51 -11.65 39.80
N ALA A 331 -17.53 -11.94 38.98
CA ALA A 331 -18.56 -10.98 38.60
C ALA A 331 -19.83 -11.19 39.44
N GLU A 332 -20.40 -10.10 39.98
CA GLU A 332 -21.70 -10.14 40.68
C GLU A 332 -22.84 -10.65 39.77
N THR A 333 -22.68 -10.54 38.46
CA THR A 333 -23.64 -10.99 37.45
C THR A 333 -22.97 -11.94 36.44
N PRO A 334 -23.48 -13.17 36.24
CA PRO A 334 -22.87 -14.18 35.36
C PRO A 334 -23.04 -13.90 33.86
N SER A 335 -23.67 -12.79 33.49
CA SER A 335 -23.97 -12.45 32.10
C SER A 335 -24.15 -10.94 31.93
N ILE A 336 -23.81 -10.45 30.75
CA ILE A 336 -23.96 -9.07 30.32
C ILE A 336 -24.98 -8.97 29.17
N SER A 337 -25.72 -7.86 29.10
CA SER A 337 -26.58 -7.54 27.96
C SER A 337 -25.81 -6.59 27.04
N VAL A 338 -25.69 -6.97 25.77
CA VAL A 338 -24.96 -6.22 24.75
C VAL A 338 -25.88 -5.93 23.59
N ALA A 339 -25.81 -4.72 23.04
CA ALA A 339 -26.53 -4.35 21.82
C ALA A 339 -25.54 -4.09 20.69
N VAL A 340 -25.79 -4.68 19.52
CA VAL A 340 -25.02 -4.42 18.30
C VAL A 340 -25.94 -3.72 17.31
N SER A 341 -25.51 -2.59 16.75
CA SER A 341 -26.28 -1.85 15.75
C SER A 341 -25.42 -1.41 14.58
N THR A 342 -26.00 -1.35 13.38
CA THR A 342 -25.39 -0.64 12.24
C THR A 342 -25.61 0.86 12.38
N LEU A 343 -24.66 1.66 11.90
CA LEU A 343 -24.73 3.12 11.92
C LEU A 343 -24.74 3.67 10.47
N PRO A 344 -25.84 3.57 9.72
CA PRO A 344 -25.91 4.00 8.32
C PRO A 344 -25.59 5.47 8.12
N ASP A 345 -26.17 6.36 8.93
CA ASP A 345 -25.95 7.80 8.81
C ASP A 345 -24.46 8.15 8.98
N LEU A 346 -23.78 7.52 9.95
CA LEU A 346 -22.33 7.69 10.13
C LEU A 346 -21.54 7.09 8.97
N ALA A 347 -21.95 5.95 8.43
CA ALA A 347 -21.27 5.32 7.30
C ALA A 347 -21.34 6.21 6.05
N GLU A 348 -22.48 6.86 5.81
CA GLU A 348 -22.67 7.83 4.73
C GLU A 348 -21.80 9.08 4.96
N ASP A 349 -21.76 9.62 6.19
CA ASP A 349 -20.87 10.74 6.55
C ASP A 349 -19.39 10.40 6.28
N LEU A 350 -18.96 9.20 6.66
CA LEU A 350 -17.56 8.76 6.49
C LEU A 350 -17.21 8.47 5.02
N LEU A 351 -18.15 7.96 4.24
CA LEU A 351 -17.98 7.79 2.80
C LEU A 351 -17.86 9.15 2.12
N GLN A 352 -18.74 10.08 2.47
CA GLN A 352 -18.70 11.44 1.92
C GLN A 352 -17.42 12.18 2.31
N MET A 353 -16.89 11.98 3.52
CA MET A 353 -15.58 12.53 3.90
C MET A 353 -14.45 12.01 3.00
N ALA A 354 -14.46 10.72 2.67
CA ALA A 354 -13.47 10.13 1.77
C ALA A 354 -13.64 10.64 0.32
N GLU A 355 -14.87 10.67 -0.20
CA GLU A 355 -15.17 11.20 -1.54
C GLU A 355 -14.80 12.69 -1.66
N ASN A 356 -15.02 13.49 -0.60
CA ASN A 356 -14.65 14.90 -0.60
C ASN A 356 -13.13 15.10 -0.52
N ALA A 357 -12.42 14.26 0.25
CA ALA A 357 -10.96 14.32 0.31
C ALA A 357 -10.33 13.90 -1.02
N GLU A 358 -10.86 12.85 -1.67
CA GLU A 358 -10.47 12.49 -3.04
C GLU A 358 -10.76 13.65 -4.02
N ALA A 359 -11.88 14.36 -3.86
CA ALA A 359 -12.20 15.53 -4.69
C ALA A 359 -11.37 16.80 -4.36
N GLU A 360 -10.93 16.97 -3.11
CA GLU A 360 -10.05 18.07 -2.69
C GLU A 360 -8.59 17.78 -3.08
N ASP A 361 -8.15 16.52 -3.02
CA ASP A 361 -6.89 16.07 -3.62
C ASP A 361 -6.93 16.23 -5.15
N GLU A 362 -8.08 16.05 -5.81
CA GLU A 362 -8.26 16.41 -7.23
C GLU A 362 -8.18 17.94 -7.50
N GLU A 363 -8.49 18.80 -6.52
CA GLU A 363 -8.34 20.27 -6.63
C GLU A 363 -6.88 20.74 -6.37
N ASP A 364 -6.12 20.08 -5.49
CA ASP A 364 -4.69 20.35 -5.24
C ASP A 364 -3.76 19.59 -6.22
N GLU A 365 -4.24 18.52 -6.88
CA GLU A 365 -3.60 17.82 -8.00
C GLU A 365 -3.79 18.51 -9.38
N GLU A 366 -4.33 19.73 -9.45
CA GLU A 366 -4.25 20.53 -10.68
C GLU A 366 -2.79 20.83 -11.11
N SER A 367 -1.79 20.46 -10.31
CA SER A 367 -0.38 20.49 -10.74
C SER A 367 0.18 19.18 -11.29
N MET A 368 -0.41 18.00 -11.02
CA MET A 368 0.13 16.70 -11.49
C MET A 368 -0.92 15.58 -11.70
N THR A 369 -2.11 15.87 -12.22
CA THR A 369 -2.92 14.81 -12.86
C THR A 369 -2.04 14.07 -13.88
N PRO A 370 -1.92 12.73 -13.85
CA PRO A 370 -1.14 12.02 -14.85
C PRO A 370 -1.73 12.36 -16.22
N LEU A 371 -0.88 12.87 -17.11
CA LEU A 371 -1.24 13.26 -18.47
C LEU A 371 -1.91 12.12 -19.26
N LEU A 372 -1.78 10.88 -18.77
CA LEU A 372 -2.27 9.65 -19.34
C LEU A 372 -2.87 8.75 -18.24
N ARG A 373 -4.16 8.39 -18.35
CA ARG A 373 -4.84 7.43 -17.46
C ARG A 373 -4.69 6.00 -18.01
N GLU A 374 -4.71 4.97 -17.15
CA GLU A 374 -4.53 3.56 -17.56
C GLU A 374 -5.73 2.65 -17.25
N ASP A 375 -6.86 3.21 -16.85
CA ASP A 375 -7.98 2.49 -16.25
C ASP A 375 -9.01 1.94 -17.26
N LEU A 376 -8.84 2.24 -18.55
CA LEU A 376 -9.74 1.80 -19.61
C LEU A 376 -9.45 0.38 -20.11
N VAL A 377 -8.18 -0.04 -20.13
CA VAL A 377 -7.76 -1.35 -20.65
C VAL A 377 -7.30 -2.24 -19.51
N PRO A 378 -7.99 -3.36 -19.21
CA PRO A 378 -7.57 -4.25 -18.14
C PRO A 378 -6.17 -4.84 -18.34
N PRO A 379 -5.36 -5.06 -17.28
CA PRO A 379 -4.00 -5.59 -17.39
C PRO A 379 -3.90 -6.96 -18.08
N ASP A 380 -4.93 -7.80 -17.92
CA ASP A 380 -5.02 -9.15 -18.49
C ASP A 380 -5.60 -9.17 -19.93
N ALA A 381 -5.85 -8.00 -20.53
CA ALA A 381 -6.42 -7.91 -21.86
C ALA A 381 -5.41 -8.31 -22.94
N PHE A 382 -5.87 -9.10 -23.92
CA PHE A 382 -5.08 -9.41 -25.10
C PHE A 382 -5.29 -8.33 -26.16
N LEU A 383 -4.23 -7.60 -26.50
CA LEU A 383 -4.25 -6.56 -27.51
C LEU A 383 -3.70 -7.06 -28.86
N SER A 384 -4.38 -6.72 -29.96
CA SER A 384 -3.87 -7.02 -31.30
C SER A 384 -4.19 -5.93 -32.32
N PHE A 385 -3.28 -5.75 -33.27
CA PHE A 385 -3.45 -4.88 -34.43
C PHE A 385 -3.98 -5.70 -35.60
N GLN A 386 -5.18 -5.36 -36.09
CA GLN A 386 -5.82 -6.09 -37.17
C GLN A 386 -6.26 -5.15 -38.31
N VAL A 387 -6.41 -5.71 -39.51
CA VAL A 387 -7.00 -5.02 -40.66
C VAL A 387 -8.30 -5.74 -40.98
N LEU A 388 -9.43 -5.12 -40.64
CA LEU A 388 -10.73 -5.74 -40.79
C LEU A 388 -11.28 -5.54 -42.20
N PRO A 389 -11.63 -6.60 -42.94
CA PRO A 389 -12.26 -6.46 -44.25
C PRO A 389 -13.57 -5.67 -44.16
N TRP A 390 -13.87 -4.87 -45.18
CA TRP A 390 -15.08 -4.03 -45.21
C TRP A 390 -16.39 -4.82 -45.06
N GLU A 391 -16.44 -6.06 -45.54
CA GLU A 391 -17.58 -6.95 -45.34
C GLU A 391 -17.84 -7.22 -43.86
N LEU A 392 -16.79 -7.50 -43.09
CA LEU A 392 -16.88 -7.72 -41.66
C LEU A 392 -17.25 -6.41 -40.93
N VAL A 393 -16.62 -5.29 -41.28
CA VAL A 393 -16.96 -3.97 -40.69
C VAL A 393 -18.45 -3.66 -40.90
N ASN A 394 -18.95 -3.83 -42.11
CA ASN A 394 -20.37 -3.59 -42.42
C ASN A 394 -21.31 -4.54 -41.66
N SER A 395 -20.92 -5.79 -41.45
CA SER A 395 -21.67 -6.70 -40.57
C SER A 395 -21.70 -6.20 -39.14
N LEU A 396 -20.54 -5.82 -38.59
CA LEU A 396 -20.39 -5.40 -37.20
C LEU A 396 -21.19 -4.15 -36.88
N ARG A 397 -21.26 -3.17 -37.78
CA ARG A 397 -22.10 -1.95 -37.64
C ARG A 397 -23.57 -2.23 -37.27
N HIS A 398 -24.07 -3.44 -37.56
CA HIS A 398 -25.44 -3.85 -37.28
C HIS A 398 -25.54 -4.95 -36.21
N SER A 399 -24.45 -5.64 -35.86
CA SER A 399 -24.48 -6.84 -35.03
C SER A 399 -23.88 -6.69 -33.63
N VAL A 400 -23.06 -5.66 -33.41
CA VAL A 400 -22.44 -5.41 -32.09
C VAL A 400 -23.44 -4.81 -31.10
N GLU A 401 -23.19 -4.98 -29.80
CA GLU A 401 -24.02 -4.38 -28.73
C GLU A 401 -23.90 -2.85 -28.75
N TYR A 402 -22.73 -2.31 -29.09
CA TYR A 402 -22.51 -0.87 -29.23
C TYR A 402 -21.69 -0.50 -30.47
N TYR A 403 -22.20 0.45 -31.26
CA TYR A 403 -21.52 0.98 -32.44
C TYR A 403 -21.43 2.50 -32.37
N GLN A 404 -20.22 3.03 -32.46
CA GLN A 404 -19.97 4.45 -32.66
C GLN A 404 -19.58 4.71 -34.13
N PRO A 405 -20.40 5.47 -34.89
CA PRO A 405 -20.14 5.72 -36.30
C PRO A 405 -19.13 6.84 -36.55
N ALA A 406 -18.35 6.72 -37.63
CA ALA A 406 -17.64 7.83 -38.25
C ALA A 406 -17.91 7.87 -39.76
N GLN A 407 -17.72 9.04 -40.37
CA GLN A 407 -17.87 9.20 -41.83
C GLN A 407 -16.67 8.63 -42.60
N ILE A 408 -16.56 7.30 -42.63
CA ILE A 408 -15.47 6.60 -43.31
C ILE A 408 -15.90 6.20 -44.71
N THR A 409 -15.10 6.57 -45.72
CA THR A 409 -15.28 6.07 -47.09
C THR A 409 -14.56 4.72 -47.21
N ALA A 410 -15.30 3.65 -47.49
CA ALA A 410 -14.73 2.31 -47.64
C ALA A 410 -13.84 2.22 -48.90
N THR A 411 -12.53 2.35 -48.71
CA THR A 411 -11.51 2.20 -49.76
C THR A 411 -10.40 1.26 -49.29
N GLY A 412 -9.60 0.71 -50.21
CA GLY A 412 -8.47 -0.16 -49.83
C GLY A 412 -8.87 -1.52 -49.28
N ARG A 413 -7.96 -2.13 -48.49
CA ARG A 413 -8.06 -3.54 -48.04
C ARG A 413 -8.96 -3.76 -46.83
N GLY A 414 -9.23 -2.73 -46.03
CA GLY A 414 -10.00 -2.84 -44.80
C GLY A 414 -9.68 -1.74 -43.79
N LEU A 415 -10.36 -1.76 -42.65
CA LEU A 415 -10.20 -0.79 -41.56
C LEU A 415 -9.06 -1.22 -40.62
N PRO A 416 -7.97 -0.45 -40.47
CA PRO A 416 -6.98 -0.70 -39.43
C PRO A 416 -7.63 -0.51 -38.06
N THR A 417 -7.56 -1.56 -37.22
CA THR A 417 -8.36 -1.69 -36.01
C THR A 417 -7.52 -2.22 -34.86
N ILE A 418 -7.61 -1.58 -33.70
CA ILE A 418 -7.14 -2.13 -32.43
C ILE A 418 -8.21 -3.07 -31.90
N VAL A 419 -7.83 -4.30 -31.55
CA VAL A 419 -8.74 -5.27 -30.97
C VAL A 419 -8.27 -5.58 -29.55
N ILE A 420 -9.11 -5.24 -28.58
CA ILE A 420 -8.90 -5.52 -27.16
C ILE A 420 -9.82 -6.66 -26.78
N GLN A 421 -9.23 -7.79 -26.40
CA GLN A 421 -9.97 -8.98 -25.99
C GLN A 421 -9.80 -9.21 -24.48
N THR A 422 -10.90 -9.25 -23.73
CA THR A 422 -10.90 -9.50 -22.27
C THR A 422 -12.11 -10.35 -21.87
N THR A 423 -12.45 -10.42 -20.58
CA THR A 423 -13.67 -11.10 -20.11
C THR A 423 -14.92 -10.27 -20.43
N ARG A 424 -16.07 -10.92 -20.57
CA ARG A 424 -17.32 -10.22 -20.93
C ARG A 424 -17.71 -9.09 -19.95
N PRO A 425 -17.60 -9.26 -18.61
CA PRO A 425 -17.86 -8.17 -17.68
C PRO A 425 -16.93 -6.98 -17.91
N LYS A 426 -15.61 -7.23 -18.04
CA LYS A 426 -14.60 -6.18 -18.28
C LYS A 426 -14.84 -5.42 -19.59
N VAL A 427 -15.23 -6.12 -20.66
CA VAL A 427 -15.63 -5.47 -21.93
C VAL A 427 -16.82 -4.53 -21.72
N LYS A 428 -17.85 -4.95 -20.97
CA LYS A 428 -19.01 -4.10 -20.71
C LYS A 428 -18.65 -2.86 -19.91
N THR A 429 -17.77 -2.99 -18.92
CA THR A 429 -17.24 -1.86 -18.16
C THR A 429 -16.51 -0.87 -19.06
N ALA A 430 -15.60 -1.34 -19.93
CA ALA A 430 -14.86 -0.48 -20.85
C ALA A 430 -15.78 0.25 -21.86
N ILE A 431 -16.80 -0.45 -22.37
CA ILE A 431 -17.82 0.17 -23.24
C ILE A 431 -18.58 1.27 -22.49
N ALA A 432 -19.02 0.99 -21.25
CA ALA A 432 -19.75 1.95 -20.44
C ALA A 432 -18.91 3.20 -20.11
N LYS A 433 -17.62 3.02 -19.78
CA LYS A 433 -16.68 4.13 -19.56
C LYS A 433 -16.56 5.02 -20.80
N LEU A 434 -16.32 4.42 -21.98
CA LEU A 434 -16.27 5.19 -23.23
C LEU A 434 -17.59 5.87 -23.57
N GLN A 435 -18.74 5.26 -23.27
CA GLN A 435 -20.05 5.88 -23.45
C GLN A 435 -20.24 7.09 -22.52
N ALA A 436 -19.83 6.97 -21.26
CA ALA A 436 -19.89 8.06 -20.28
C ALA A 436 -19.02 9.25 -20.71
N ALA A 437 -17.84 8.98 -21.27
CA ALA A 437 -16.93 9.97 -21.85
C ALA A 437 -17.40 10.56 -23.20
N GLY A 438 -18.62 10.23 -23.65
CA GLY A 438 -19.19 10.69 -24.92
C GLY A 438 -18.69 9.94 -26.16
N GLY A 439 -17.78 8.98 -26.00
CA GLY A 439 -17.25 8.11 -27.04
C GLY A 439 -15.75 8.23 -27.24
N LEU A 440 -15.24 7.52 -28.25
CA LEU A 440 -13.85 7.58 -28.69
C LEU A 440 -13.66 8.66 -29.74
N LYS A 441 -12.78 9.63 -29.51
CA LYS A 441 -12.48 10.70 -30.46
C LYS A 441 -11.36 10.30 -31.41
N ALA A 442 -10.25 9.79 -30.87
CA ALA A 442 -9.08 9.42 -31.67
C ALA A 442 -8.24 8.29 -31.07
N ILE A 443 -7.41 7.67 -31.91
CA ILE A 443 -6.41 6.65 -31.54
C ILE A 443 -5.07 7.10 -32.09
N GLY A 444 -4.06 7.16 -31.24
CA GLY A 444 -2.73 7.63 -31.60
C GLY A 444 -1.63 6.81 -30.97
N PHE A 445 -0.40 7.14 -31.34
CA PHE A 445 0.78 6.65 -30.66
C PHE A 445 1.69 7.83 -30.42
N ASN A 446 2.34 7.85 -29.25
CA ASN A 446 3.24 8.91 -28.85
C ASN A 446 4.57 8.29 -28.38
N PRO A 447 5.73 8.87 -28.73
CA PRO A 447 7.01 8.32 -28.26
C PRO A 447 7.13 8.43 -26.74
N GLY A 448 7.62 7.36 -26.12
CA GLY A 448 8.01 7.30 -24.72
C GLY A 448 9.49 6.96 -24.60
N GLU A 449 10.14 7.44 -23.54
CA GLU A 449 11.51 7.08 -23.18
C GLU A 449 11.61 6.75 -21.69
N ASN A 450 12.39 5.73 -21.36
CA ASN A 450 12.82 5.51 -19.99
C ASN A 450 14.11 6.29 -19.76
N PRO A 451 14.20 7.25 -18.82
CA PRO A 451 15.42 8.03 -18.61
C PRO A 451 16.56 7.22 -17.96
N PHE A 452 16.28 6.02 -17.46
CA PHE A 452 17.22 5.14 -16.78
C PHE A 452 17.71 3.96 -17.63
N SER A 453 17.02 3.64 -18.72
CA SER A 453 17.44 2.65 -19.73
C SER A 453 17.49 3.30 -21.11
N GLU A 454 18.35 2.87 -22.04
CA GLU A 454 18.32 3.40 -23.42
C GLU A 454 17.12 2.84 -24.24
N GLU A 455 15.99 2.56 -23.57
CA GLU A 455 14.79 1.95 -24.15
C GLU A 455 13.77 3.02 -24.55
N TYR A 456 13.30 2.88 -25.80
CA TYR A 456 12.30 3.76 -26.40
C TYR A 456 11.03 2.96 -26.70
N TYR A 457 9.89 3.55 -26.38
CA TYR A 457 8.58 2.93 -26.56
C TYR A 457 7.69 3.78 -27.49
N ASP A 458 6.74 3.14 -28.15
CA ASP A 458 5.55 3.81 -28.65
C ASP A 458 4.43 3.57 -27.63
N LEU A 459 3.93 4.64 -27.03
CA LEU A 459 2.78 4.62 -26.13
C LEU A 459 1.50 4.69 -26.97
N GLY A 460 0.68 3.65 -26.92
CA GLY A 460 -0.62 3.61 -27.58
C GLY A 460 -1.66 4.37 -26.76
N ILE A 461 -2.29 5.38 -27.36
CA ILE A 461 -3.19 6.30 -26.66
C ILE A 461 -4.57 6.35 -27.33
N PHE A 462 -5.61 6.27 -26.52
CA PHE A 462 -6.97 6.66 -26.88
C PHE A 462 -7.24 8.09 -26.38
N GLN A 463 -7.87 8.89 -27.23
CA GLN A 463 -8.45 10.17 -26.82
C GLN A 463 -9.97 10.03 -26.84
N THR A 464 -10.62 10.30 -25.71
CA THR A 464 -12.09 10.31 -25.57
C THR A 464 -12.69 11.66 -25.99
N GLN A 465 -14.02 11.75 -26.08
CA GLN A 465 -14.69 12.98 -26.56
C GLN A 465 -14.62 14.14 -25.56
N ASP A 466 -14.52 13.85 -24.26
CA ASP A 466 -14.19 14.81 -23.19
C ASP A 466 -12.71 15.28 -23.22
N ASN A 467 -11.89 14.72 -24.12
CA ASN A 467 -10.46 14.99 -24.31
C ASN A 467 -9.52 14.34 -23.30
N GLU A 468 -10.00 13.44 -22.45
CA GLU A 468 -9.12 12.61 -21.62
C GLU A 468 -8.26 11.69 -22.50
N LEU A 469 -7.05 11.40 -22.01
CA LEU A 469 -6.08 10.54 -22.68
C LEU A 469 -5.89 9.26 -21.89
N GLN A 470 -6.02 8.13 -22.59
CA GLN A 470 -6.07 6.80 -22.01
C GLN A 470 -5.01 5.92 -22.66
N LEU A 471 -4.05 5.42 -21.88
CA LEU A 471 -3.06 4.45 -22.34
C LEU A 471 -3.76 3.11 -22.61
N PHE A 472 -3.41 2.48 -23.74
CA PHE A 472 -3.89 1.13 -24.06
C PHE A 472 -2.78 0.10 -24.20
N GLY A 473 -1.53 0.53 -24.23
CA GLY A 473 -0.38 -0.35 -24.27
C GLY A 473 0.91 0.38 -24.58
N GLU A 474 2.00 -0.21 -24.10
CA GLU A 474 3.36 0.24 -24.33
C GLU A 474 4.06 -0.74 -25.25
N PHE A 475 4.67 -0.23 -26.32
CA PHE A 475 5.27 -1.09 -27.34
C PHE A 475 6.75 -0.73 -27.53
N PRO A 476 7.69 -1.63 -27.19
CA PRO A 476 9.11 -1.40 -27.44
C PRO A 476 9.38 -1.13 -28.92
N GLN A 477 10.11 -0.05 -29.24
CA GLN A 477 10.39 0.31 -30.63
C GLN A 477 11.28 -0.69 -31.35
N ASP A 478 12.02 -1.52 -30.63
CA ASP A 478 12.88 -2.56 -31.17
C ASP A 478 12.13 -3.87 -31.45
N ASP A 479 10.88 -4.05 -30.97
CA ASP A 479 10.07 -5.22 -31.31
C ASP A 479 9.79 -5.27 -32.82
N PRO A 480 10.25 -6.32 -33.54
CA PRO A 480 10.01 -6.47 -34.98
C PRO A 480 8.52 -6.62 -35.33
N VAL A 481 7.71 -7.18 -34.42
CA VAL A 481 6.27 -7.38 -34.64
C VAL A 481 5.54 -6.04 -34.56
N HIS A 482 5.76 -5.28 -33.48
CA HIS A 482 5.24 -3.92 -33.35
C HIS A 482 5.65 -3.02 -34.51
N ARG A 483 6.94 -2.95 -34.86
CA ARG A 483 7.41 -2.11 -35.99
C ARG A 483 6.70 -2.41 -37.31
N LYS A 484 6.40 -3.67 -37.58
CA LYS A 484 5.65 -4.08 -38.77
C LYS A 484 4.19 -3.66 -38.69
N ASN A 485 3.56 -3.85 -37.53
CA ASN A 485 2.17 -3.47 -37.28
C ASN A 485 1.99 -1.95 -37.36
N ARG A 486 2.87 -1.17 -36.71
CA ARG A 486 2.88 0.30 -36.74
C ARG A 486 3.02 0.86 -38.16
N LYS A 487 3.98 0.34 -38.95
CA LYS A 487 4.11 0.73 -40.37
C LYS A 487 2.86 0.44 -41.19
N THR A 488 2.22 -0.70 -40.92
CA THR A 488 0.98 -1.10 -41.62
C THR A 488 -0.18 -0.18 -41.23
N TRP A 489 -0.31 0.12 -39.94
CA TRP A 489 -1.29 1.06 -39.39
C TRP A 489 -1.16 2.45 -40.04
N ASP A 490 0.04 3.03 -40.06
CA ASP A 490 0.28 4.38 -40.61
C ASP A 490 0.01 4.45 -42.12
N SER A 491 0.34 3.39 -42.86
CA SER A 491 0.05 3.33 -44.29
C SER A 491 -1.45 3.29 -44.56
N LEU A 492 -2.20 2.48 -43.82
CA LEU A 492 -3.64 2.28 -44.04
C LEU A 492 -4.47 3.46 -43.54
N THR A 493 -4.14 4.01 -42.38
CA THR A 493 -4.82 5.21 -41.87
C THR A 493 -4.65 6.38 -42.82
N ARG A 494 -3.45 6.58 -43.41
CA ARG A 494 -3.22 7.62 -44.43
C ARG A 494 -4.07 7.40 -45.68
N GLU A 495 -4.19 6.17 -46.18
CA GLU A 495 -5.08 5.83 -47.30
C GLU A 495 -6.55 6.13 -46.98
N LEU A 496 -6.95 5.88 -45.73
CA LEU A 496 -8.30 6.12 -45.22
C LEU A 496 -8.50 7.53 -44.65
N LYS A 497 -7.67 8.51 -45.03
CA LYS A 497 -7.79 9.92 -44.59
C LYS A 497 -7.82 10.08 -43.06
N GLY A 498 -7.01 9.29 -42.37
CA GLY A 498 -6.86 9.28 -40.92
C GLY A 498 -8.00 8.60 -40.19
N HIS A 499 -8.63 7.56 -40.76
CA HIS A 499 -9.66 6.78 -40.08
C HIS A 499 -9.16 5.40 -39.64
N CYS A 500 -9.60 4.98 -38.46
CA CYS A 500 -9.26 3.70 -37.84
C CYS A 500 -10.43 3.20 -36.98
N GLY A 501 -10.25 2.03 -36.36
CA GLY A 501 -11.25 1.44 -35.47
C GLY A 501 -10.68 0.93 -34.14
N LEU A 502 -11.58 0.74 -33.19
CA LEU A 502 -11.36 -0.01 -31.96
C LEU A 502 -12.49 -1.04 -31.82
N ILE A 503 -12.13 -2.27 -31.46
CA ILE A 503 -13.08 -3.33 -31.10
C ILE A 503 -12.78 -3.82 -29.69
N PHE A 504 -13.84 -3.92 -28.89
CA PHE A 504 -13.82 -4.74 -27.69
C PHE A 504 -14.47 -6.10 -27.96
N ALA A 505 -13.74 -7.16 -27.63
CA ALA A 505 -14.17 -8.54 -27.81
C ALA A 505 -14.04 -9.33 -26.51
N MET A 506 -14.88 -10.35 -26.34
CA MET A 506 -14.79 -11.30 -25.24
C MET A 506 -13.94 -12.53 -25.62
N GLY A 507 -13.51 -13.29 -24.61
CA GLY A 507 -12.91 -14.62 -24.80
C GLY A 507 -11.39 -14.69 -24.63
N ALA A 508 -10.80 -13.78 -23.84
CA ALA A 508 -9.36 -13.78 -23.56
C ALA A 508 -8.84 -15.08 -22.90
N THR A 509 -9.69 -15.84 -22.21
CA THR A 509 -9.34 -17.11 -21.55
C THR A 509 -9.75 -18.35 -22.36
N GLY A 510 -10.34 -18.19 -23.55
CA GLY A 510 -10.93 -19.28 -24.35
C GLY A 510 -10.13 -19.65 -25.59
N ALA A 511 -10.63 -20.63 -26.35
CA ALA A 511 -10.01 -21.13 -27.59
C ALA A 511 -9.91 -20.09 -28.74
N THR A 512 -10.52 -18.91 -28.58
CA THR A 512 -10.50 -17.80 -29.54
C THR A 512 -9.59 -16.65 -29.12
N ARG A 513 -8.73 -16.84 -28.09
CA ARG A 513 -7.75 -15.82 -27.67
C ARG A 513 -6.87 -15.40 -28.84
N GLY A 514 -6.80 -14.09 -29.09
CA GLY A 514 -6.04 -13.47 -30.17
C GLY A 514 -6.65 -13.59 -31.57
N ASN A 515 -7.79 -14.27 -31.71
CA ASN A 515 -8.54 -14.36 -32.96
C ASN A 515 -10.05 -14.39 -32.70
N PRO A 516 -10.62 -13.30 -32.14
CA PRO A 516 -12.04 -13.22 -31.83
C PRO A 516 -12.88 -13.39 -33.09
N GLN A 517 -13.93 -14.19 -32.99
CA GLN A 517 -14.89 -14.35 -34.08
C GLN A 517 -15.94 -13.24 -34.02
N PRO A 518 -16.73 -12.97 -35.08
CA PRO A 518 -17.70 -11.87 -35.10
C PRO A 518 -18.70 -11.89 -33.94
N LYS A 519 -19.08 -13.08 -33.46
CA LYS A 519 -19.96 -13.27 -32.29
C LYS A 519 -19.33 -12.87 -30.95
N ASP A 520 -18.01 -12.80 -30.91
CA ASP A 520 -17.23 -12.46 -29.72
C ASP A 520 -16.98 -10.94 -29.64
N MET A 521 -17.23 -10.19 -30.72
CA MET A 521 -17.05 -8.74 -30.80
C MET A 521 -18.30 -8.02 -30.28
N LEU A 522 -18.15 -7.25 -29.20
CA LEU A 522 -19.28 -6.63 -28.50
C LEU A 522 -19.43 -5.14 -28.81
N ALA A 523 -18.36 -4.46 -29.19
CA ALA A 523 -18.43 -3.07 -29.62
C ALA A 523 -17.49 -2.77 -30.79
N LEU A 524 -17.91 -1.83 -31.63
CA LEU A 524 -17.11 -1.23 -32.70
C LEU A 524 -17.14 0.29 -32.55
N PHE A 525 -15.97 0.88 -32.42
CA PHE A 525 -15.78 2.33 -32.44
C PHE A 525 -15.03 2.70 -33.71
N GLU A 526 -15.62 3.58 -34.52
CA GLU A 526 -14.93 4.20 -35.64
C GLU A 526 -14.41 5.58 -35.20
N ALA A 527 -13.10 5.80 -35.37
CA ALA A 527 -12.42 6.98 -34.83
C ALA A 527 -11.41 7.56 -35.84
N ARG A 528 -10.79 8.67 -35.46
CA ARG A 528 -9.66 9.26 -36.19
C ARG A 528 -8.34 8.68 -35.69
N SER A 529 -7.39 8.47 -36.59
CA SER A 529 -5.99 8.33 -36.20
C SER A 529 -5.43 9.73 -35.95
N ILE A 530 -4.77 9.93 -34.81
CA ILE A 530 -4.14 11.20 -34.43
C ILE A 530 -2.61 11.03 -34.41
N SER A 531 -1.87 12.05 -34.84
CA SER A 531 -0.41 12.02 -34.82
C SER A 531 0.15 12.48 -33.45
N PRO A 532 1.41 12.15 -33.11
CA PRO A 532 2.06 12.68 -31.91
C PRO A 532 2.03 14.22 -31.84
N GLU A 533 2.21 14.90 -32.98
CA GLU A 533 2.18 16.36 -33.06
C GLU A 533 0.79 16.94 -32.80
N GLU A 534 -0.27 16.22 -33.20
CA GLU A 534 -1.67 16.60 -32.95
C GLU A 534 -2.10 16.26 -31.51
N LEU A 535 -1.51 15.23 -30.89
CA LEU A 535 -1.68 14.92 -29.47
C LEU A 535 -1.02 15.98 -28.58
N GLY A 536 0.07 16.60 -29.03
CA GLY A 536 0.70 17.74 -28.37
C GLY A 536 1.46 17.40 -27.08
N LEU A 537 1.75 16.12 -26.84
CA LEU A 537 2.35 15.64 -25.57
C LEU A 537 3.88 15.72 -25.57
N GLY A 538 4.52 15.72 -26.74
CA GLY A 538 5.97 15.54 -26.85
C GLY A 538 6.41 14.13 -26.43
N PRO A 539 7.72 13.81 -26.41
CA PRO A 539 8.18 12.54 -25.86
C PRO A 539 7.87 12.48 -24.36
N LEU A 540 7.16 11.44 -23.94
CA LEU A 540 6.83 11.23 -22.52
C LEU A 540 7.94 10.46 -21.83
N GLN A 541 8.35 10.93 -20.67
CA GLN A 541 9.34 10.24 -19.84
C GLN A 541 8.62 9.43 -18.78
N MET A 542 9.04 8.17 -18.62
CA MET A 542 8.64 7.39 -17.46
C MET A 542 9.21 8.05 -16.21
N LEU A 543 8.35 8.59 -15.36
CA LEU A 543 8.73 8.98 -14.02
C LEU A 543 8.84 7.68 -13.20
N PRO A 544 9.91 7.48 -12.43
CA PRO A 544 9.92 6.38 -11.49
C PRO A 544 8.77 6.63 -10.53
N MET A 545 7.76 5.75 -10.57
CA MET A 545 6.92 5.53 -9.40
C MET A 545 7.91 5.15 -8.31
N LEU A 546 8.20 6.09 -7.41
CA LEU A 546 8.66 5.71 -6.08
C LEU A 546 7.53 4.84 -5.58
N SER A 547 7.68 3.53 -5.71
CA SER A 547 6.79 2.57 -5.08
C SER A 547 6.81 2.94 -3.60
N LEU A 548 5.75 3.62 -3.18
CA LEU A 548 5.31 3.60 -1.80
C LEU A 548 5.02 2.13 -1.54
N GLY A 549 6.04 1.42 -1.07
CA GLY A 549 5.85 0.15 -0.39
C GLY A 549 4.92 0.47 0.77
N HIS A 550 3.69 -0.01 0.64
CA HIS A 550 2.70 0.02 1.68
C HIS A 550 2.93 -1.14 2.63
#